data_AF-A0A0D0DC72-F1
#
_entry.id   AF-A0A0D0DC72-F1
#
_cell.length_a   1.000
_cell.length_b   1.000
_cell.length_c   1.000
_cell.angle_alpha   90.00
_cell.angle_beta   90.00
_cell.angle_gamma   90.00
#
_symmetry.space_group_name_H-M   'P 1'
#
loop_
_entity.id
_entity.type
_entity.pdbx_description
1 polymer ?
#
loop_
_entity_poly.entity_id
_entity_poly.type
_entity_poly.pdbx_seq_one_letter_code
_entity_poly.pdbx_strand_id
1 'polypeptide(L)'
;MPNQNKPSPPLHLIEPHIRGLWKACLTDRDIVAELRKHIDTDMYGIGLTKFVEICNSLGLQRTRQQAHTPESIHPAMMALRKMYPDAGMRDMISLIFHEHNMSVSRSVMQKYFITYEPQLVRQCKSNHLQCRRFWAAGVNDILLRL
;
A
#
# COMPACT_ATOMS: atom_id res chain seq x y z
N MET A 1 -25.69 28.88 -4.78
CA MET A 1 -25.28 27.65 -5.49
C MET A 1 -23.78 27.72 -5.73
N PRO A 2 -22.97 26.74 -5.30
CA PRO A 2 -21.54 26.78 -5.60
C PRO A 2 -21.34 26.63 -7.12
N ASN A 3 -20.58 27.57 -7.70
CA ASN A 3 -20.28 27.67 -9.13
C ASN A 3 -19.72 26.33 -9.66
N GLN A 4 -20.43 25.72 -10.61
CA GLN A 4 -20.12 24.40 -11.17
C GLN A 4 -18.96 24.43 -12.18
N ASN A 5 -18.57 25.62 -12.66
CA ASN A 5 -17.61 25.80 -13.75
C ASN A 5 -16.32 26.49 -13.27
N LYS A 6 -15.82 26.12 -12.10
CA LYS A 6 -14.54 26.65 -11.64
C LYS A 6 -13.39 26.09 -12.50
N PRO A 7 -12.41 26.93 -12.88
CA PRO A 7 -11.24 26.48 -13.59
C PRO A 7 -10.45 25.48 -12.74
N SER A 8 -9.74 24.60 -13.43
CA SER A 8 -8.78 23.71 -12.77
C SER A 8 -7.63 24.55 -12.22
N PRO A 9 -7.12 24.26 -11.00
CA PRO A 9 -5.99 24.99 -10.47
C PRO A 9 -4.72 24.74 -11.31
N PRO A 10 -3.78 25.70 -11.37
CA PRO A 10 -2.55 25.56 -12.14
C PRO A 10 -1.71 24.36 -11.68
N LEU A 11 -1.24 23.54 -12.63
CA LEU A 11 -0.56 22.27 -12.31
C LEU A 11 0.66 22.44 -11.39
N HIS A 12 1.48 23.48 -11.63
CA HIS A 12 2.69 23.73 -10.86
C HIS A 12 2.45 23.98 -9.36
N LEU A 13 1.26 24.46 -8.98
CA LEU A 13 0.89 24.67 -7.58
C LEU A 13 0.49 23.36 -6.90
N ILE A 14 -0.19 22.46 -7.62
CA ILE A 14 -0.78 21.26 -7.04
C ILE A 14 0.17 20.05 -7.13
N GLU A 15 0.97 19.97 -8.19
CA GLU A 15 1.86 18.83 -8.45
C GLU A 15 2.72 18.40 -7.25
N PRO A 16 3.42 19.29 -6.52
CA PRO A 16 4.23 18.87 -5.37
C PRO A 16 3.37 18.22 -4.28
N HIS A 17 2.17 18.74 -4.04
CA HIS A 17 1.22 18.16 -3.08
C HIS A 17 0.70 16.80 -3.56
N ILE A 18 0.37 16.67 -4.85
CA ILE A 18 -0.08 15.40 -5.43
C ILE A 18 1.01 14.34 -5.26
N ARG A 19 2.26 14.66 -5.63
CA ARG A 19 3.38 13.71 -5.53
C ARG A 19 3.66 13.31 -4.08
N GLY A 20 3.58 14.26 -3.14
CA GLY A 20 3.75 13.99 -1.71
C GLY A 20 2.66 13.07 -1.16
N LEU A 21 1.39 13.40 -1.41
CA LEU A 21 0.24 12.62 -0.96
C LEU A 21 0.16 11.25 -1.65
N TRP A 22 0.62 11.17 -2.91
CA TRP A 22 0.76 9.91 -3.63
C TRP A 22 1.80 8.99 -3.01
N LYS A 23 2.98 9.52 -2.67
CA LYS A 23 4.02 8.77 -1.94
C LYS A 23 3.54 8.28 -0.58
N ALA A 24 2.59 8.97 0.05
CA ALA A 24 1.94 8.54 1.28
C ALA A 24 0.87 7.45 1.09
N CYS A 25 0.69 6.90 -0.13
CA CYS A 25 -0.25 5.84 -0.46
C CYS A 25 -1.74 6.18 -0.20
N LEU A 26 -2.10 7.47 -0.13
CA LEU A 26 -3.50 7.90 0.07
C LEU A 26 -4.37 7.54 -1.13
N THR A 27 -5.67 7.32 -0.91
CA THR A 27 -6.60 7.07 -2.02
C THR A 27 -6.87 8.36 -2.80
N ASP A 28 -7.25 8.24 -4.07
CA ASP A 28 -7.54 9.42 -4.91
C ASP A 28 -8.60 10.34 -4.28
N ARG A 29 -9.56 9.77 -3.54
CA ARG A 29 -10.58 10.54 -2.80
C ARG A 29 -9.98 11.33 -1.65
N ASP A 30 -9.10 10.69 -0.88
CA ASP A 30 -8.43 11.32 0.25
C ASP A 30 -7.46 12.41 -0.23
N ILE A 31 -6.74 12.15 -1.33
CA ILE A 31 -5.86 13.15 -1.95
C ILE A 31 -6.69 14.37 -2.38
N VAL A 32 -7.82 14.17 -3.07
CA VAL A 32 -8.69 15.29 -3.45
C VAL A 32 -9.24 16.04 -2.23
N ALA A 33 -9.58 15.34 -1.15
CA ALA A 33 -10.04 15.96 0.09
C ALA A 33 -8.95 16.80 0.76
N GLU A 34 -7.71 16.32 0.80
CA GLU A 34 -6.56 17.08 1.33
C GLU A 34 -6.17 18.24 0.42
N LEU A 35 -6.18 18.05 -0.90
CA LEU A 35 -5.87 19.13 -1.85
C LEU A 35 -6.81 20.32 -1.71
N ARG A 36 -8.09 20.09 -1.36
CA ARG A 36 -9.05 21.18 -1.10
C ARG A 36 -8.69 22.05 0.10
N LYS A 37 -7.83 21.60 1.02
CA LYS A 37 -7.34 22.41 2.14
C LYS A 37 -6.20 23.35 1.74
N HIS A 38 -5.50 23.03 0.65
CA HIS A 38 -4.33 23.76 0.18
C HIS A 38 -4.62 24.68 -1.01
N ILE A 39 -5.79 24.55 -1.62
CA ILE A 39 -6.21 25.32 -2.78
C ILE A 39 -7.30 26.29 -2.34
N ASP A 40 -7.28 27.50 -2.91
CA ASP A 40 -8.41 28.42 -2.82
C ASP A 40 -9.63 27.81 -3.55
N THR A 41 -10.52 27.22 -2.76
CA THR A 41 -11.76 26.60 -3.24
C THR A 41 -12.77 27.59 -3.79
N ASP A 42 -12.63 28.90 -3.53
CA ASP A 42 -13.51 29.92 -4.07
C ASP A 42 -13.17 30.19 -5.54
N MET A 43 -11.88 30.26 -5.86
CA MET A 43 -11.41 30.45 -7.24
C MET A 43 -11.35 29.17 -8.07
N TYR A 44 -10.91 28.05 -7.48
CA TYR A 44 -10.63 26.82 -8.22
C TYR A 44 -11.49 25.64 -7.79
N GLY A 45 -11.70 24.70 -8.72
CA GLY A 45 -12.45 23.47 -8.46
C GLY A 45 -11.68 22.24 -8.90
N ILE A 46 -11.55 21.26 -8.00
CA ILE A 46 -10.99 19.95 -8.32
C ILE A 46 -11.97 18.83 -7.93
N GLY A 47 -12.42 18.12 -8.97
CA GLY A 47 -13.23 16.90 -8.88
C GLY A 47 -12.37 15.67 -9.15
N LEU A 48 -12.91 14.49 -8.81
CA LEU A 48 -12.18 13.23 -8.95
C LEU A 48 -11.79 12.93 -10.40
N THR A 49 -12.68 13.18 -11.37
CA THR A 49 -12.41 12.92 -12.80
C THR A 49 -11.22 13.73 -13.31
N LYS A 50 -11.22 15.05 -13.05
CA LYS A 50 -10.12 15.94 -13.39
C LYS A 50 -8.83 15.57 -12.66
N PHE A 51 -8.93 15.16 -11.40
CA PHE A 51 -7.77 14.70 -10.64
C PHE A 51 -7.14 13.44 -11.27
N VAL A 52 -7.94 12.48 -11.71
CA VAL A 52 -7.46 11.28 -12.42
C VAL A 52 -6.80 11.66 -13.74
N GLU A 53 -7.35 12.60 -14.51
CA GLU A 53 -6.71 13.13 -15.73
C GLU A 53 -5.35 13.76 -15.42
N ILE A 54 -5.25 14.57 -14.37
CA ILE A 54 -3.99 15.15 -13.90
C ILE A 54 -2.99 14.05 -13.52
N CYS A 55 -3.41 13.05 -12.75
CA CYS A 55 -2.54 11.92 -12.38
C CYS A 55 -2.03 11.16 -13.61
N ASN A 56 -2.89 10.91 -14.59
CA ASN A 56 -2.50 10.28 -15.85
C ASN A 56 -1.48 11.14 -16.61
N SER A 57 -1.67 12.46 -16.66
CA SER A 57 -0.72 13.38 -17.29
C SER A 57 0.64 13.42 -16.60
N LEU A 58 0.66 13.18 -15.28
CA LEU A 58 1.87 13.11 -14.46
C LEU A 58 2.52 11.70 -14.46
N GLY A 59 1.92 10.73 -15.16
CA GLY A 59 2.38 9.33 -15.17
C GLY A 59 2.12 8.57 -13.85
N LEU A 60 1.27 9.10 -12.97
CA LEU A 60 0.93 8.50 -11.68
C LEU A 60 -0.19 7.48 -11.87
N GLN A 61 0.20 6.23 -12.13
CA GLN A 61 -0.73 5.14 -12.42
C GLN A 61 -0.92 4.21 -11.23
N ARG A 62 -2.18 3.82 -10.96
CA ARG A 62 -2.51 2.80 -9.95
C ARG A 62 -2.53 1.39 -10.54
N THR A 63 -2.71 0.41 -9.65
CA THR A 63 -2.70 -1.03 -9.97
C THR A 63 -3.53 -1.45 -11.17
N ARG A 64 -4.75 -0.93 -11.34
CA ARG A 64 -5.60 -1.29 -12.49
C ARG A 64 -5.04 -0.80 -13.82
N GLN A 65 -4.38 0.35 -13.83
CA GLN A 65 -3.80 0.96 -15.02
C GLN A 65 -2.44 0.34 -15.36
N GLN A 66 -1.63 0.03 -14.35
CA GLN A 66 -0.33 -0.60 -14.55
C GLN A 66 -0.43 -2.08 -14.95
N ALA A 67 -1.47 -2.78 -14.49
CA ALA A 67 -1.78 -4.18 -14.87
C ALA A 67 -0.59 -5.16 -14.74
N HIS A 68 0.27 -4.96 -13.73
CA HIS A 68 1.45 -5.81 -13.52
C HIS A 68 1.08 -7.28 -13.31
N THR A 69 1.88 -8.16 -13.91
CA THR A 69 1.83 -9.61 -13.73
C THR A 69 2.96 -10.10 -12.79
N PRO A 70 2.89 -11.32 -12.25
CA PRO A 70 3.96 -11.87 -11.40
C PRO A 70 5.34 -11.87 -12.09
N GLU A 71 5.37 -12.04 -13.41
CA GLU A 71 6.59 -12.04 -14.22
C GLU A 71 7.15 -10.62 -14.34
N SER A 72 6.29 -9.62 -14.56
CA SER A 72 6.68 -8.21 -14.67
C SER A 72 7.30 -7.67 -13.38
N ILE A 73 6.81 -8.11 -12.21
CA ILE A 73 7.32 -7.65 -10.91
C ILE A 73 8.57 -8.41 -10.45
N HIS A 74 8.86 -9.56 -11.04
CA HIS A 74 9.95 -10.44 -10.63
C HIS A 74 11.32 -9.76 -10.49
N PRO A 75 11.82 -8.95 -11.44
CA PRO A 75 13.12 -8.31 -11.30
C PRO A 75 13.19 -7.35 -10.10
N ALA A 76 12.13 -6.59 -9.83
CA ALA A 76 12.07 -5.70 -8.69
C ALA A 76 11.98 -6.47 -7.37
N MET A 77 11.20 -7.55 -7.35
CA MET A 77 11.11 -8.44 -6.19
C MET A 77 12.47 -9.06 -5.85
N MET A 78 13.26 -9.49 -6.85
CA MET A 78 14.62 -9.99 -6.62
C MET A 78 15.53 -8.93 -5.98
N ALA A 79 15.42 -7.66 -6.40
CA ALA A 79 16.19 -6.57 -5.80
C ALA A 79 15.76 -6.34 -4.34
N LEU A 80 14.46 -6.29 -4.08
CA LEU A 80 13.92 -6.12 -2.73
C LEU A 80 14.26 -7.29 -1.81
N ARG A 81 14.25 -8.53 -2.29
CA ARG A 81 14.56 -9.71 -1.46
C ARG A 81 16.02 -9.74 -0.98
N LYS A 82 16.93 -9.13 -1.73
CA LYS A 82 18.33 -8.95 -1.28
C LYS A 82 18.43 -7.99 -0.10
N MET A 83 17.60 -6.96 -0.05
CA MET A 83 17.60 -5.96 1.02
C MET A 83 16.74 -6.39 2.21
N TYR A 84 15.61 -7.05 1.94
CA TYR A 84 14.59 -7.43 2.91
C TYR A 84 14.25 -8.93 2.78
N PRO A 85 15.15 -9.82 3.22
CA PRO A 85 14.98 -11.27 3.04
C PRO A 85 13.70 -11.79 3.71
N ASP A 86 13.38 -11.31 4.92
CA ASP A 86 12.28 -11.82 5.74
C ASP A 86 10.96 -11.05 5.57
N ALA A 87 10.92 -10.00 4.72
CA ALA A 87 9.73 -9.17 4.59
C ALA A 87 8.52 -9.95 4.05
N GLY A 88 7.37 -9.74 4.68
CA GLY A 88 6.13 -10.42 4.32
C GLY A 88 5.48 -9.83 3.08
N MET A 89 4.45 -10.49 2.56
CA MET A 89 3.69 -10.03 1.38
C MET A 89 3.20 -8.58 1.53
N ARG A 90 2.68 -8.21 2.70
CA ARG A 90 2.16 -6.86 2.95
C ARG A 90 3.27 -5.82 2.86
N ASP A 91 4.41 -6.10 3.48
CA ASP A 91 5.56 -5.21 3.49
C ASP A 91 6.14 -5.09 2.08
N MET A 92 6.23 -6.19 1.34
CA MET A 92 6.68 -6.20 -0.05
C MET A 92 5.81 -5.35 -0.97
N ILE A 93 4.48 -5.33 -0.77
CA ILE A 93 3.58 -4.44 -1.54
C ILE A 93 3.89 -2.97 -1.25
N SER A 94 4.16 -2.61 0.00
CA SER A 94 4.56 -1.24 0.35
C SER A 94 5.95 -0.91 -0.21
N LEU A 95 6.93 -1.80 -0.04
CA LEU A 95 8.30 -1.62 -0.49
C LEU A 95 8.40 -1.45 -2.01
N ILE A 96 7.72 -2.31 -2.78
CA ILE A 96 7.75 -2.22 -4.24
C ILE A 96 7.10 -0.94 -4.76
N PHE A 97 6.13 -0.40 -4.03
CA PHE A 97 5.55 0.91 -4.33
C PHE A 97 6.55 2.04 -4.03
N HIS A 98 7.21 2.02 -2.88
CA HIS A 98 8.13 3.10 -2.50
C HIS A 98 9.43 3.12 -3.29
N GLU A 99 10.03 1.95 -3.55
CA GLU A 99 11.33 1.83 -4.23
C GLU A 99 11.20 1.86 -5.75
N HIS A 100 10.16 1.21 -6.29
CA HIS A 100 10.01 1.02 -7.73
C HIS A 100 8.80 1.72 -8.35
N ASN A 101 8.01 2.48 -7.58
CA ASN A 101 6.76 3.13 -8.02
C ASN A 101 5.75 2.15 -8.66
N MET A 102 5.79 0.87 -8.26
CA MET A 102 4.89 -0.16 -8.77
C MET A 102 3.77 -0.45 -7.77
N SER A 103 2.53 -0.21 -8.19
CA SER A 103 1.33 -0.47 -7.42
C SER A 103 0.82 -1.88 -7.74
N VAL A 104 1.22 -2.88 -6.96
CA VAL A 104 0.86 -4.27 -7.22
C VAL A 104 -0.37 -4.69 -6.40
N SER A 105 -1.28 -5.45 -7.01
CA SER A 105 -2.43 -6.00 -6.29
C SER A 105 -2.01 -7.12 -5.33
N ARG A 106 -2.74 -7.27 -4.23
CA ARG A 106 -2.51 -8.38 -3.28
C ARG A 106 -2.61 -9.75 -3.95
N SER A 107 -3.52 -9.92 -4.91
CA SER A 107 -3.71 -11.20 -5.60
C SER A 107 -2.54 -11.53 -6.53
N VAL A 108 -1.97 -10.53 -7.22
CA VAL A 108 -0.76 -10.72 -8.04
C VAL A 108 0.44 -11.06 -7.15
N MET A 109 0.62 -10.34 -6.04
CA MET A 109 1.69 -10.64 -5.09
C MET A 109 1.52 -12.03 -4.47
N GLN A 110 0.30 -12.44 -4.13
CA GLN A 110 0.03 -13.78 -3.63
C GLN A 110 0.40 -14.86 -4.66
N LYS A 111 0.02 -14.67 -5.93
CA LYS A 111 0.42 -15.58 -7.02
C LYS A 111 1.94 -15.67 -7.12
N TYR A 112 2.62 -14.52 -7.09
CA TYR A 112 4.08 -14.47 -7.10
C TYR A 112 4.71 -15.31 -5.98
N PHE A 113 4.28 -15.11 -4.73
CA PHE A 113 4.81 -15.85 -3.58
C PHE A 113 4.54 -17.36 -3.68
N ILE A 114 3.38 -17.77 -4.19
CA ILE A 114 3.06 -19.19 -4.39
C ILE A 114 3.95 -19.81 -5.48
N THR A 115 4.19 -19.09 -6.57
CA THR A 115 4.94 -19.57 -7.73
C THR A 115 6.44 -19.60 -7.48
N TYR A 116 7.02 -18.52 -6.94
CA TYR A 116 8.48 -18.36 -6.83
C TYR A 116 9.03 -18.67 -5.43
N GLU A 117 8.24 -18.46 -4.38
CA GLU A 117 8.72 -18.57 -2.98
C GLU A 117 7.84 -19.45 -2.09
N PRO A 118 7.43 -20.65 -2.54
CA PRO A 118 6.51 -21.50 -1.78
C PRO A 118 7.10 -21.95 -0.43
N GLN A 119 8.43 -22.00 -0.33
CA GLN A 119 9.14 -22.43 0.88
C GLN A 119 8.95 -21.42 2.02
N LEU A 120 9.10 -20.12 1.75
CA LEU A 120 8.90 -19.06 2.73
C LEU A 120 7.45 -19.03 3.22
N VAL A 121 6.49 -19.22 2.30
CA VAL A 121 5.07 -19.32 2.66
C VAL A 121 4.80 -20.50 3.60
N ARG A 122 5.44 -21.65 3.37
CA ARG A 122 5.31 -22.83 4.26
C ARG A 122 5.95 -22.58 5.62
N GLN A 123 7.12 -21.97 5.66
CA GLN A 123 7.84 -21.66 6.90
C GLN A 123 7.05 -20.69 7.78
N CYS A 124 6.44 -19.65 7.20
CA CYS A 124 5.56 -18.77 7.97
C CYS A 124 4.38 -19.54 8.58
N LYS A 125 3.77 -20.47 7.82
CA LYS A 125 2.66 -21.29 8.34
C LYS A 125 3.10 -22.23 9.46
N SER A 126 4.30 -22.82 9.39
CA SER A 126 4.81 -23.70 10.45
C SER A 126 5.12 -22.94 11.75
N ASN A 127 5.54 -21.68 11.65
CA ASN A 127 5.94 -20.87 12.81
C ASN A 127 4.76 -20.33 13.63
N HIS A 128 3.52 -20.41 13.12
CA HIS A 128 2.34 -19.82 13.76
C HIS A 128 1.54 -20.76 14.69
N LEU A 129 2.06 -21.95 15.01
CA LEU A 129 1.38 -22.92 15.88
C LEU A 129 2.17 -23.26 17.15
N GLN A 130 2.58 -22.26 17.92
CA GLN A 130 2.86 -22.49 19.34
C GLN A 130 1.64 -22.03 20.17
N CYS A 131 0.68 -22.93 20.37
CA CYS A 131 -0.29 -22.77 21.44
C CYS A 131 0.47 -22.78 22.77
N ARG A 132 0.77 -21.59 23.31
CA ARG A 132 1.26 -21.46 24.68
C ARG A 132 0.13 -21.91 25.61
N ARG A 133 0.21 -23.16 26.07
CA ARG A 133 -0.67 -23.69 27.10
C ARG A 133 -0.32 -22.96 28.39
N PHE A 134 -1.16 -22.00 28.77
CA PHE A 134 -1.12 -21.41 30.09
C PHE A 134 -1.68 -22.42 31.08
N TRP A 135 -0.83 -22.88 31.99
CA TRP A 135 -1.28 -23.55 33.21
C TRP A 135 -1.46 -22.47 34.26
N ALA A 136 -2.71 -22.21 34.65
CA ALA A 136 -2.97 -21.48 35.88
C ALA A 136 -2.91 -22.50 37.01
N ALA A 137 -2.11 -22.24 38.04
CA ALA A 137 -2.19 -23.01 39.28
C ALA A 137 -3.59 -22.78 39.86
N GLY A 138 -4.37 -23.84 40.03
CA GLY A 138 -5.66 -23.76 40.71
C GLY A 138 -5.44 -23.45 42.19
N VAL A 139 -6.47 -22.95 42.88
CA VAL A 139 -6.43 -22.67 44.34
C VAL A 139 -6.02 -23.90 45.18
N ASN A 140 -6.06 -25.11 44.59
CA ASN A 140 -5.65 -26.37 45.24
C ASN A 140 -4.21 -26.84 44.95
N ASP A 141 -3.38 -26.08 44.24
CA ASP A 141 -1.98 -26.48 43.95
C ASP A 141 -0.99 -26.18 45.11
N ILE A 142 -1.49 -25.65 46.22
CA ILE A 142 -0.74 -25.52 47.48
C ILE A 142 -1.33 -26.54 48.45
N LEU A 143 -0.75 -27.74 48.52
CA LEU A 143 -0.62 -28.59 49.72
C LEU A 143 -0.36 -30.06 49.35
N LEU A 144 0.86 -30.38 48.91
CA LEU A 144 1.45 -31.70 49.11
C LEU A 144 2.96 -31.55 49.29
N ARG A 145 3.39 -31.17 50.50
CA ARG A 145 4.65 -31.53 51.16
C ARG A 145 4.80 -30.75 52.47
N LEU A 146 4.39 -31.38 53.57
CA LEU A 146 5.23 -31.82 54.70
C LEU A 146 4.31 -32.42 55.78
#